data_AF-A0A9W4T074-F1
#
_entry.id   AF-A0A9W4T074-F1
#
_cell.length_a   1.000
_cell.length_b   1.000
_cell.length_c   1.000
_cell.angle_alpha   90.00
_cell.angle_beta   90.00
_cell.angle_gamma   90.00
#
_symmetry.space_group_name_H-M   'P 1'
#
loop_
_entity.id
_entity.type
_entity.pdbx_description
1 polymer ?
#
loop_
_entity_poly.entity_id
_entity_poly.type
_entity_poly.pdbx_seq_one_letter_code
_entity_poly.pdbx_strand_id
1 'polypeptide(L)'
;ELNNMIQYKEKKREQETGNLALLSYPVLMAADIFLYDADLVIVGQDQKQHLELTSDIAQKFNNFYEKELLKIPEFAIPNLGAKIMGLKDPTKKMSKSENDYIGLLDTPEVVKEKFKKAKTDSEGKVYYDPDKEDKK
;
A
#
# COMPACT_ATOMS: atom_id res chain seq x y z
N GLU A 1 -15.22 2.79 -12.65
CA GLU A 1 -13.85 2.43 -12.18
C GLU A 1 -13.73 2.46 -10.65
N LEU A 2 -14.05 3.56 -9.97
CA LEU A 2 -13.84 3.73 -8.52
C LEU A 2 -14.49 2.65 -7.62
N ASN A 3 -15.74 2.25 -7.88
CA ASN A 3 -16.41 1.20 -7.10
C ASN A 3 -15.73 -0.19 -7.21
N ASN A 4 -14.85 -0.40 -8.21
CA ASN A 4 -14.14 -1.66 -8.40
C ASN A 4 -12.79 -1.73 -7.69
N MET A 5 -12.32 -0.62 -7.10
CA MET A 5 -11.05 -0.55 -6.37
C MET A 5 -11.06 -1.50 -5.17
N ILE A 6 -10.01 -2.32 -5.03
CA ILE A 6 -9.89 -3.32 -3.97
C ILE A 6 -9.86 -2.63 -2.62
N GLN A 7 -9.05 -1.57 -2.47
CA GLN A 7 -8.94 -0.84 -1.22
C GLN A 7 -10.27 -0.20 -0.78
N TYR A 8 -11.07 0.32 -1.74
CA TYR A 8 -12.41 0.83 -1.44
C TYR A 8 -13.34 -0.30 -0.95
N LYS A 9 -13.33 -1.46 -1.61
CA LYS A 9 -14.15 -2.62 -1.23
C LYS A 9 -13.78 -3.16 0.16
N GLU A 10 -12.49 -3.25 0.47
CA GLU A 10 -12.02 -3.70 1.78
C GLU A 10 -12.41 -2.72 2.88
N LYS A 11 -12.10 -1.42 2.73
CA LYS A 11 -12.42 -0.41 3.74
C LYS A 11 -13.92 -0.13 3.89
N LYS A 12 -14.71 -0.27 2.82
CA LYS A 12 -16.17 -0.20 2.89
C LYS A 12 -16.77 -1.35 3.69
N ARG A 13 -16.15 -2.54 3.72
CA ARG A 13 -16.64 -3.65 4.58
C ARG A 13 -16.45 -3.35 6.07
N GLU A 14 -15.49 -2.50 6.40
CA GLU A 14 -15.18 -2.08 7.78
C GLU A 14 -16.03 -0.88 8.25
N GLN A 15 -16.73 -0.18 7.34
CA GLN A 15 -17.54 1.01 7.65
C GLN A 15 -18.97 0.85 7.11
N GLU A 16 -19.99 0.92 7.98
CA GLU A 16 -21.41 0.70 7.62
C GLU A 16 -21.93 1.67 6.53
N THR A 17 -21.31 2.84 6.38
CA THR A 17 -21.70 3.84 5.38
C THR A 17 -20.55 4.11 4.40
N GLY A 18 -20.86 4.05 3.10
CA GLY A 18 -19.90 4.34 2.04
C GLY A 18 -19.46 5.80 2.10
N ASN A 19 -18.27 6.05 2.62
CA ASN A 19 -17.71 7.39 2.73
C ASN A 19 -17.30 7.91 1.33
N LEU A 20 -17.84 9.07 0.92
CA LEU A 20 -17.49 9.70 -0.36
C LEU A 20 -15.99 9.98 -0.45
N ALA A 21 -15.35 10.43 0.64
CA ALA A 21 -13.92 10.71 0.68
C ALA A 21 -13.09 9.44 0.44
N LEU A 22 -13.57 8.29 0.91
CA LEU A 22 -12.93 7.00 0.67
C LEU A 22 -13.06 6.57 -0.81
N LEU A 23 -14.21 6.86 -1.43
CA LEU A 23 -14.45 6.57 -2.84
C LEU A 23 -13.66 7.50 -3.78
N SER A 24 -13.53 8.78 -3.43
CA SER A 24 -12.91 9.81 -4.27
C SER A 24 -11.40 9.95 -4.06
N TYR A 25 -10.82 9.36 -3.00
CA TYR A 25 -9.39 9.44 -2.71
C TYR A 25 -8.48 9.13 -3.92
N PRO A 26 -8.73 8.09 -4.74
CA PRO A 26 -7.87 7.81 -5.89
C PRO A 26 -7.85 8.94 -6.94
N VAL A 27 -8.96 9.69 -7.06
CA VAL A 27 -9.05 10.85 -7.97
C VAL A 27 -8.25 12.02 -7.43
N LEU A 28 -8.29 12.25 -6.12
CA LEU A 28 -7.48 13.28 -5.48
C LEU A 28 -5.99 12.97 -5.63
N MET A 29 -5.58 11.72 -5.43
CA MET A 29 -4.20 11.28 -5.65
C MET A 29 -3.73 11.53 -7.09
N ALA A 30 -4.58 11.25 -8.09
CA ALA A 30 -4.24 11.54 -9.49
C ALA A 30 -4.08 13.05 -9.73
N ALA A 31 -4.97 13.88 -9.17
CA ALA A 31 -4.86 15.33 -9.26
C ALA A 31 -3.57 15.87 -8.64
N ASP A 32 -3.16 15.33 -7.48
CA ASP A 32 -1.89 15.68 -6.83
C ASP A 32 -0.70 15.36 -7.73
N ILE A 33 -0.71 14.21 -8.44
CA ILE A 33 0.36 13.82 -9.36
C ILE A 33 0.43 14.78 -10.56
N PHE A 34 -0.72 15.08 -11.18
CA PHE A 34 -0.76 15.92 -12.38
C PHE A 34 -0.43 17.38 -12.11
N LEU A 35 -0.79 17.90 -10.94
CA LEU A 35 -0.56 19.29 -10.59
C LEU A 35 0.93 19.69 -10.64
N TYR A 36 1.83 18.72 -10.45
CA TYR A 36 3.27 18.94 -10.43
C TYR A 36 4.00 18.37 -11.66
N ASP A 37 3.29 17.90 -12.68
CA ASP A 37 3.90 17.28 -13.87
C ASP A 37 4.97 16.22 -13.52
N ALA A 38 4.66 15.37 -12.54
CA ALA A 38 5.61 14.42 -11.99
C ALA A 38 6.23 13.52 -13.08
N ASP A 39 7.55 13.33 -13.02
CA ASP A 39 8.25 12.37 -13.88
C ASP A 39 8.17 10.94 -13.34
N LEU A 40 8.30 10.78 -12.03
CA LEU A 40 8.41 9.49 -11.36
C LEU A 40 7.61 9.51 -10.06
N VAL A 41 6.80 8.47 -9.86
CA VAL A 41 6.03 8.28 -8.63
C VAL A 41 6.43 6.94 -8.01
N ILE A 42 7.07 7.00 -6.83
CA ILE A 42 7.50 5.82 -6.07
C ILE A 42 6.47 5.52 -4.98
N VAL A 43 5.89 4.33 -5.03
CA VAL A 43 4.87 3.89 -4.06
C VAL A 43 5.02 2.43 -3.66
N GLY A 44 4.33 2.04 -2.59
CA GLY A 44 4.18 0.65 -2.20
C GLY A 44 3.29 -0.15 -3.17
N GLN A 45 3.42 -1.47 -3.13
CA GLN A 45 2.67 -2.39 -4.00
C GLN A 45 1.14 -2.25 -3.84
N ASP A 46 0.68 -1.83 -2.66
CA ASP A 46 -0.72 -1.58 -2.35
C ASP A 46 -1.34 -0.39 -3.13
N GLN A 47 -0.52 0.50 -3.69
CA GLN A 47 -0.97 1.67 -4.44
C GLN A 47 -1.02 1.43 -5.96
N LYS A 48 -0.64 0.23 -6.45
CA LYS A 48 -0.56 -0.07 -7.88
C LYS A 48 -1.86 0.26 -8.63
N GLN A 49 -3.01 -0.08 -8.05
CA GLN A 49 -4.31 0.15 -8.68
C GLN A 49 -4.67 1.64 -8.82
N HIS A 50 -4.18 2.49 -7.91
CA HIS A 50 -4.38 3.94 -8.01
C HIS A 50 -3.51 4.57 -9.10
N LEU A 51 -2.30 4.04 -9.30
CA LEU A 51 -1.41 4.46 -10.38
C LEU A 51 -1.97 4.07 -11.74
N GLU A 52 -2.53 2.85 -11.87
CA GLU A 52 -3.26 2.44 -13.09
C GLU A 52 -4.41 3.39 -13.40
N LEU A 53 -5.24 3.73 -12.40
CA LEU A 53 -6.31 4.72 -12.56
C LEU A 53 -5.77 6.10 -12.98
N THR A 54 -4.63 6.52 -12.43
CA THR A 54 -4.00 7.81 -12.77
C THR A 54 -3.64 7.82 -14.26
N SER A 55 -2.98 6.78 -14.77
CA SER A 55 -2.67 6.68 -16.20
C SER A 55 -3.92 6.67 -17.09
N ASP A 56 -4.97 5.94 -16.69
CA ASP A 56 -6.22 5.91 -17.43
C ASP A 56 -6.89 7.29 -17.51
N ILE A 57 -6.86 8.06 -16.41
CA ILE A 57 -7.39 9.43 -16.37
C ILE A 57 -6.60 10.33 -17.33
N ALA A 58 -5.26 10.28 -17.28
CA ALA A 58 -4.40 11.08 -18.16
C ALA A 58 -4.66 10.78 -19.64
N GLN A 59 -4.71 9.50 -20.01
CA GLN A 59 -4.99 9.07 -21.39
C GLN A 59 -6.36 9.55 -21.87
N LYS A 60 -7.41 9.35 -21.07
CA LYS A 60 -8.77 9.78 -21.44
C LYS A 60 -8.86 11.29 -21.57
N PHE A 61 -8.23 12.04 -20.66
CA PHE A 61 -8.24 13.49 -20.68
C PHE A 61 -7.51 14.04 -21.91
N ASN A 62 -6.30 13.53 -22.19
CA ASN A 62 -5.52 13.95 -23.35
C ASN A 62 -6.23 13.60 -24.66
N ASN A 63 -6.85 12.42 -24.75
CA ASN A 63 -7.64 12.01 -25.91
C ASN A 63 -8.88 12.90 -26.10
N PHE A 64 -9.58 13.24 -25.01
CA PHE A 64 -10.77 14.07 -25.06
C PHE A 64 -10.49 15.49 -25.57
N TYR A 65 -9.35 16.07 -25.18
CA TYR A 65 -8.93 17.41 -25.63
C TYR A 65 -8.02 17.39 -26.86
N GLU A 66 -7.73 16.22 -27.42
CA GLU A 66 -6.81 16.01 -28.55
C GLU A 66 -5.44 16.69 -28.35
N LYS A 67 -4.98 16.74 -27.10
CA LYS A 67 -3.75 17.44 -26.71
C LYS A 67 -3.12 16.77 -25.49
N GLU A 68 -1.79 16.72 -25.48
CA GLU A 68 -1.01 16.27 -24.33
C GLU A 68 -1.02 17.37 -23.25
N LEU A 69 -2.06 17.33 -22.40
CA LEU A 69 -2.28 18.29 -21.31
C LEU A 69 -1.82 17.74 -19.96
N LEU A 70 -2.02 16.43 -19.74
CA LEU A 70 -1.60 15.74 -18.53
C LEU A 70 -0.44 14.81 -18.85
N LYS A 71 0.67 14.96 -18.14
CA LYS A 71 1.82 14.07 -18.23
C LYS A 71 1.54 12.75 -17.54
N ILE A 72 1.88 11.64 -18.20
CA ILE A 72 1.81 10.29 -17.61
C ILE A 72 3.17 10.01 -16.94
N PRO A 73 3.25 9.91 -15.60
CA PRO A 73 4.50 9.63 -14.90
C PRO A 73 4.94 8.17 -15.07
N GLU A 74 6.24 7.93 -14.90
CA GLU A 74 6.75 6.59 -14.63
C GLU A 74 6.39 6.13 -13.21
N PHE A 75 6.09 4.84 -13.07
CA PHE A 75 5.75 4.24 -11.79
C PHE A 75 6.85 3.29 -11.34
N ALA A 76 7.35 3.48 -10.12
CA ALA A 76 8.32 2.59 -9.51
C ALA A 76 7.77 2.00 -8.21
N ILE A 77 7.77 0.67 -8.15
CA ILE A 77 7.48 -0.09 -6.92
C ILE A 77 8.81 -0.71 -6.49
N PRO A 78 9.41 -0.31 -5.36
CA PRO A 78 10.67 -0.87 -4.90
C PRO A 78 10.55 -2.39 -4.72
N ASN A 79 11.44 -3.18 -5.30
CA ASN A 79 11.42 -4.65 -5.21
C ASN A 79 11.82 -5.16 -3.81
N LEU A 80 12.57 -4.37 -3.04
CA LEU A 80 13.03 -4.72 -1.68
C LEU A 80 12.19 -3.98 -0.64
N GLY A 81 11.61 -4.72 0.32
CA GLY A 81 10.82 -4.12 1.41
C GLY A 81 9.42 -3.62 1.03
N ALA A 82 8.94 -3.92 -0.20
CA ALA A 82 7.62 -3.51 -0.69
C ALA A 82 6.46 -3.95 0.24
N LYS A 83 6.66 -5.08 0.92
CA LYS A 83 5.71 -5.67 1.85
C LYS A 83 6.46 -6.22 3.07
N ILE A 84 6.48 -5.42 4.13
CA ILE A 84 6.93 -5.85 5.45
C ILE A 84 5.74 -6.49 6.18
N MET A 85 5.94 -7.70 6.69
CA MET A 85 4.90 -8.42 7.43
C MET A 85 4.82 -7.96 8.88
N GLY A 86 3.67 -8.19 9.51
CA GLY A 86 3.46 -7.96 10.93
C GLY A 86 4.36 -8.83 11.80
N LEU A 87 4.69 -8.35 13.01
CA LEU A 87 5.47 -9.12 13.98
C LEU A 87 4.60 -10.14 14.72
N LYS A 88 3.30 -9.84 14.91
CA LYS A 88 2.36 -10.74 15.59
C LYS A 88 1.75 -11.74 14.62
N ASP A 89 1.35 -11.26 13.44
CA ASP A 89 0.79 -12.07 12.36
C ASP A 89 1.64 -11.93 11.09
N PRO A 90 2.54 -12.90 10.81
CA PRO A 90 3.42 -12.85 9.65
C PRO A 90 2.68 -13.06 8.32
N THR A 91 1.40 -13.45 8.34
CA THR A 91 0.58 -13.60 7.13
C THR A 91 0.01 -12.26 6.64
N LYS A 92 -0.02 -11.26 7.52
CA LYS A 92 -0.56 -9.92 7.24
C LYS A 92 0.54 -8.90 7.07
N LYS A 93 0.26 -7.86 6.28
CA LYS A 93 1.14 -6.70 6.15
C LYS A 93 1.16 -5.92 7.47
N MET A 94 2.32 -5.41 7.86
CA MET A 94 2.49 -4.51 9.00
C MET A 94 1.50 -3.34 8.90
N SER A 95 0.75 -3.08 9.96
CA SER A 95 -0.31 -2.07 9.95
C SER A 95 -0.38 -1.28 11.26
N LYS A 96 -0.50 0.04 11.11
CA LYS A 96 -0.77 0.97 12.22
C LYS A 96 -2.16 0.73 12.83
N SER A 97 -3.15 0.33 12.02
CA SER A 97 -4.53 0.13 12.49
C SER A 97 -4.68 -1.13 13.34
N GLU A 98 -3.95 -2.20 13.02
CA GLU A 98 -3.97 -3.47 13.78
C GLU A 98 -3.00 -3.46 14.99
N ASN A 99 -2.34 -2.32 15.26
CA ASN A 99 -1.31 -2.18 16.29
C ASN A 99 -0.22 -3.27 16.20
N ASP A 100 0.15 -3.62 14.96
CA ASP A 100 1.24 -4.54 14.63
C ASP A 100 2.23 -3.80 13.72
N TYR A 101 3.07 -2.97 14.35
CA TYR A 101 4.07 -2.13 13.69
C TYR A 101 5.22 -1.73 14.64
N ILE A 102 6.34 -1.33 14.06
CA ILE A 102 7.43 -0.62 14.77
C ILE A 102 7.32 0.87 14.45
N GLY A 103 7.23 1.70 15.47
CA GLY A 103 7.20 3.16 15.33
C GLY A 103 8.61 3.69 15.07
N LEU A 104 8.72 4.70 14.20
CA LEU A 104 10.00 5.37 13.93
C LEU A 104 10.57 6.10 15.16
N LEU A 105 9.71 6.40 16.14
CA LEU A 105 10.05 7.09 17.38
C LEU A 105 9.97 6.15 18.60
N ASP A 106 9.82 4.85 18.39
CA ASP A 106 9.83 3.89 19.50
C ASP A 106 11.22 3.92 20.17
N THR A 107 11.24 3.90 21.51
CA THR A 107 12.50 3.81 22.23
C THR A 107 13.15 2.43 22.01
N PRO A 108 14.49 2.31 22.14
CA PRO A 108 15.17 1.03 21.98
C PRO A 108 14.58 -0.10 22.82
N GLU A 109 14.08 0.20 24.01
CA GLU A 109 13.44 -0.77 24.91
C GLU A 109 12.12 -1.29 24.32
N VAL A 110 11.29 -0.40 23.77
CA VAL A 110 10.01 -0.77 23.14
C VAL A 110 10.27 -1.62 21.89
N VAL A 111 11.24 -1.22 21.05
CA VAL A 111 11.63 -1.97 19.86
C VAL A 111 12.08 -3.38 20.24
N LYS A 112 12.94 -3.50 21.26
CA LYS A 112 13.44 -4.80 21.74
C LYS A 112 12.31 -5.71 22.23
N GLU A 113 11.36 -5.17 23.00
CA GLU A 113 10.21 -5.93 23.49
C GLU A 113 9.27 -6.36 22.35
N LYS A 114 9.09 -5.55 21.31
CA LYS A 114 8.32 -5.92 20.11
C LYS A 114 8.99 -7.07 19.35
N PHE A 115 10.29 -7.01 19.11
CA PHE A 115 11.02 -8.10 18.45
C PHE A 115 11.04 -9.38 19.27
N LYS A 116 11.17 -9.29 20.60
CA LYS A 116 11.15 -10.45 21.50
C LYS A 116 9.81 -11.20 21.48
N LYS A 117 8.71 -10.51 21.19
CA LYS A 117 7.35 -11.06 21.08
C LYS A 117 6.96 -11.44 19.65
N ALA A 118 7.84 -11.24 18.68
CA ALA A 118 7.56 -11.56 17.30
C ALA A 118 7.31 -13.07 17.14
N LYS A 119 6.29 -13.43 16.36
CA LYS A 119 5.93 -14.83 16.13
C LYS A 119 6.99 -15.49 15.24
N THR A 120 7.50 -16.63 15.68
CA THR A 120 8.47 -17.47 14.96
C THR A 120 7.99 -18.92 14.91
N ASP A 121 8.70 -19.77 14.18
CA ASP A 121 8.51 -21.22 14.20
C ASP A 121 9.20 -21.88 15.42
N SER A 122 9.07 -23.21 15.52
CA SER A 122 9.64 -24.02 16.61
C SER A 122 10.97 -24.70 16.25
N GLU A 123 11.56 -24.44 15.07
CA GLU A 123 12.76 -25.15 14.61
C GLU A 123 14.06 -24.63 15.22
N GLY A 124 14.05 -23.38 15.70
CA GLY A 124 15.25 -22.75 16.26
C GLY A 124 16.37 -22.55 15.23
N LYS A 125 16.05 -22.55 13.93
CA LYS A 125 16.99 -22.30 12.84
C LYS A 125 16.69 -20.96 12.19
N VAL A 126 17.74 -20.26 11.77
CA VAL A 126 17.63 -18.97 11.08
C VAL A 126 17.97 -19.17 9.61
N TYR A 127 16.96 -19.17 8.75
CA TYR A 127 17.11 -19.24 7.30
C TYR A 127 15.91 -18.56 6.61
N TYR A 128 16.06 -18.20 5.32
CA TYR A 128 15.00 -17.55 4.56
C TYR A 128 14.15 -18.59 3.84
N ASP A 129 12.88 -18.69 4.23
CA ASP A 129 11.90 -19.60 3.62
C ASP A 129 10.48 -19.00 3.75
N PRO A 130 10.04 -18.19 2.77
CA PRO A 130 8.78 -17.45 2.83
C PRO A 130 7.53 -18.32 2.59
N ASP A 131 7.67 -19.51 2.00
CA ASP A 131 6.55 -20.38 1.62
C ASP A 131 6.25 -21.45 2.67
N LYS A 132 7.01 -21.46 3.76
CA LYS A 132 6.88 -22.43 4.83
C LYS A 132 5.64 -22.15 5.69
N GLU A 133 4.60 -22.94 5.48
CA GLU A 133 3.46 -22.97 6.40
C GLU A 133 3.85 -23.61 7.74
N ASP A 134 3.55 -22.94 8.85
CA ASP A 134 3.61 -23.50 10.20
C ASP A 134 2.68 -24.72 10.27
N LYS A 135 3.22 -25.91 9.98
CA LYS A 135 2.52 -27.18 10.21
C LYS A 135 2.40 -27.37 11.71
N LYS A 136 1.19 -27.18 12.24
CA LYS A 136 0.81 -27.58 13.60
C LYS A 136 0.99 -29.07 13.83
#